data_AF-A0A7L0UPZ5-F1
#
_entry.id   AF-A0A7L0UPZ5-F1
#
_cell.length_a   1.000
_cell.length_b   1.000
_cell.length_c   1.000
_cell.angle_alpha   90.00
_cell.angle_beta   90.00
_cell.angle_gamma   90.00
#
_symmetry.space_group_name_H-M   'P 1'
#
loop_
_entity.id
_entity.type
_entity.pdbx_description
1 polymer ?
#
loop_
_entity_poly.entity_id
_entity_poly.type
_entity_poly.pdbx_seq_one_letter_code
_entity_poly.pdbx_strand_id
1 'polypeptide(L)' 'PSPPFLLVLIPSAPSHSTQRQAIRDTWAGVTHRHPTTLTTRTLFVLGLPRRREEQEALWLEFHRHQDLL' A
#
# COMPACT_ATOMS: atom_id res chain seq x y z
N PRO A 1 -9.30 -4.12 16.29
CA PRO A 1 -8.66 -2.94 15.69
C PRO A 1 -9.64 -1.76 15.61
N SER A 2 -9.22 -0.56 16.02
CA SER A 2 -10.02 0.65 15.83
C SER A 2 -10.07 1.02 14.34
N PRO A 3 -11.20 1.50 13.81
CA PRO A 3 -11.28 1.90 12.41
C PRO A 3 -10.31 3.05 12.11
N PRO A 4 -9.76 3.13 10.88
CA PRO A 4 -8.92 4.26 10.50
C PRO A 4 -9.74 5.55 10.48
N PHE A 5 -9.15 6.65 10.95
CA PHE A 5 -9.71 7.99 10.77
C PHE A 5 -9.68 8.41 9.30
N LEU A 6 -8.61 8.07 8.58
CA LEU A 6 -8.44 8.36 7.16
C LEU A 6 -8.07 7.08 6.40
N LEU A 7 -8.82 6.76 5.35
CA LEU A 7 -8.48 5.74 4.38
C LEU A 7 -8.02 6.40 3.08
N VAL A 8 -6.81 6.10 2.64
CA VAL A 8 -6.24 6.60 1.38
C VAL A 8 -6.20 5.44 0.39
N LEU A 9 -6.90 5.59 -0.74
CA LEU A 9 -6.86 4.63 -1.85
C LEU A 9 -6.04 5.23 -2.99
N ILE A 10 -4.99 4.52 -3.40
CA ILE A 10 -4.07 5.00 -4.43
C ILE A 10 -4.14 4.07 -5.64
N PRO A 11 -4.71 4.52 -6.78
CA PRO A 11 -4.64 3.78 -8.03
C PRO A 11 -3.17 3.61 -8.45
N SER A 12 -2.76 2.39 -8.75
CA SER A 12 -1.39 2.08 -9.15
C SER A 12 -1.37 0.97 -10.19
N ALA A 13 -0.48 1.06 -11.19
CA ALA A 13 -0.31 -0.02 -12.15
C ALA A 13 0.49 -1.17 -11.52
N PRO A 14 0.26 -2.43 -11.90
CA PRO A 14 1.06 -3.58 -11.42
C PRO A 14 2.57 -3.34 -11.46
N SER A 15 3.07 -2.72 -12.54
CA SER A 15 4.49 -2.40 -12.76
C SER A 15 5.06 -1.31 -11.83
N HIS A 16 4.24 -0.57 -11.08
CA HIS A 16 4.68 0.57 -10.27
C HIS A 16 5.20 0.20 -8.88
N SER A 17 5.97 -0.89 -8.75
CA SER A 17 6.48 -1.36 -7.45
C SER A 17 7.35 -0.32 -6.76
N THR A 18 8.22 0.35 -7.52
CA THR A 18 9.14 1.38 -6.99
C THR A 18 8.39 2.61 -6.49
N GLN A 19 7.34 3.04 -7.20
CA GLN A 19 6.52 4.20 -6.80
C GLN A 19 5.73 3.89 -5.53
N ARG A 20 5.15 2.67 -5.43
CA ARG A 20 4.47 2.24 -4.21
C ARG A 20 5.43 2.23 -3.02
N GLN A 21 6.65 1.73 -3.21
CA GLN A 21 7.67 1.72 -2.16
C GLN A 21 8.05 3.15 -1.73
N ALA A 22 8.28 4.07 -2.67
CA ALA A 22 8.58 5.47 -2.34
C ALA A 22 7.45 6.15 -1.55
N ILE A 23 6.19 5.83 -1.85
CA ILE A 23 5.03 6.32 -1.09
C ILE A 23 5.05 5.76 0.34
N ARG A 24 5.31 4.46 0.52
CA ARG A 24 5.46 3.83 1.84
C ARG A 24 6.61 4.43 2.66
N ASP A 25 7.73 4.73 2.00
CA ASP A 25 8.92 5.27 2.66
C ASP A 25 8.78 6.77 3.01
N THR A 26 7.74 7.43 2.51
CA THR A 26 7.48 8.85 2.74
C THR A 26 6.20 9.05 3.54
N TRP A 27 5.19 9.70 2.96
CA TRP A 27 4.03 10.22 3.68
C TRP A 27 3.00 9.13 4.04
N ALA A 28 3.01 7.97 3.35
CA ALA A 28 2.11 6.86 3.66
C ALA A 28 2.70 5.88 4.69
N GLY A 29 3.96 6.08 5.08
CA GLY A 29 4.62 5.31 6.13
C GLY A 29 4.06 5.65 7.51
N VAL A 30 3.27 4.72 8.06
CA VAL A 30 2.77 4.62 9.44
C VAL A 30 3.02 5.85 10.33
N THR A 31 2.01 6.71 10.41
CA THR A 31 1.88 7.82 11.37
C THR A 31 1.36 7.33 12.73
N HIS A 32 2.06 6.40 13.38
CA HIS A 32 1.74 5.93 14.73
C HIS A 32 2.74 6.43 15.78
N ARG A 33 3.30 7.63 15.61
CA ARG A 33 4.31 8.15 16.55
C ARG A 33 3.71 8.63 17.89
N HIS A 34 2.39 8.78 18.01
CA HIS A 34 1.75 9.26 19.24
C HIS A 34 0.44 8.52 19.58
N PRO A 35 0.12 8.26 20.86
CA PRO A 35 -1.14 7.63 21.27
C PRO A 35 -2.41 8.44 20.95
N THR A 36 -2.27 9.72 20.58
CA THR A 36 -3.38 10.57 20.10
C THR A 36 -3.40 10.77 18.58
N THR A 37 -2.48 10.14 17.84
CA THR A 37 -2.44 10.32 16.37
C THR A 37 -3.63 9.61 15.73
N LEU A 38 -4.40 10.37 14.95
CA LEU A 38 -5.46 9.84 14.11
C LEU A 38 -4.86 8.79 13.15
N THR A 39 -5.45 7.61 13.12
CA THR A 39 -4.93 6.47 12.35
C THR A 39 -5.22 6.64 10.87
N THR A 40 -4.18 6.66 10.04
CA THR A 40 -4.31 6.63 8.58
C THR A 40 -3.98 5.24 8.06
N ARG A 41 -4.81 4.72 7.16
CA ARG A 41 -4.55 3.47 6.42
C ARG A 41 -4.45 3.78 4.94
N THR A 42 -3.36 3.35 4.30
CA THR A 42 -3.15 3.49 2.86
C THR A 42 -3.30 2.12 2.20
N LEU A 43 -4.03 2.05 1.09
CA LEU A 43 -4.14 0.85 0.25
C LEU A 43 -3.90 1.23 -1.21
N PHE A 44 -3.16 0.41 -1.94
CA PHE A 44 -2.95 0.54 -3.37
C PHE A 44 -3.98 -0.30 -4.11
N VAL A 45 -4.72 0.32 -5.02
CA VAL A 45 -5.72 -0.36 -5.85
C VAL A 45 -5.10 -0.66 -7.21
N LEU A 46 -4.98 -1.94 -7.54
CA LEU A 46 -4.28 -2.42 -8.72
C LEU A 46 -5.26 -2.93 -9.78
N GLY A 47 -4.85 -2.78 -11.04
CA GLY A 47 -5.46 -3.52 -12.15
C GLY A 47 -4.89 -4.94 -12.25
N LEU A 48 -5.43 -5.73 -13.19
CA LEU A 48 -4.89 -7.06 -13.46
C LEU A 48 -3.47 -6.97 -14.06
N PRO A 49 -2.50 -7.74 -13.56
CA PRO A 49 -1.18 -7.85 -14.18
C PRO A 49 -1.31 -8.50 -15.56
N ARG A 50 -0.49 -8.04 -16.51
CA ARG A 50 -0.49 -8.57 -17.88
C ARG A 50 0.56 -9.66 -18.08
N ARG A 51 1.52 -9.74 -17.16
CA ARG A 51 2.64 -10.70 -17.19
C ARG A 51 2.64 -11.56 -15.93
N ARG A 52 3.08 -12.80 -16.06
CA ARG A 52 3.26 -13.71 -14.94
C ARG A 52 4.25 -13.16 -13.91
N GLU A 53 5.33 -12.55 -14.37
CA GLU A 53 6.34 -11.92 -13.50
C GLU A 53 5.75 -10.80 -12.64
N GLU A 54 4.84 -10.00 -13.20
CA GLU A 54 4.11 -8.96 -12.44
C GLU A 54 3.22 -9.59 -11.37
N GLN A 55 2.49 -10.66 -11.70
CA GLN A 55 1.65 -11.37 -10.74
C GLN A 55 2.47 -11.97 -9.58
N GLU A 56 3.62 -12.57 -9.87
CA GLU A 56 4.53 -13.13 -8.85
C GLU A 56 5.13 -12.03 -7.96
N ALA A 57 5.56 -10.92 -8.56
CA ALA A 57 6.07 -9.76 -7.81
C ALA A 57 4.99 -9.15 -6.90
N LEU A 58 3.76 -8.99 -7.40
CA LEU A 58 2.63 -8.50 -6.61
C LEU A 58 2.27 -9.44 -5.46
N TRP A 59 2.35 -10.76 -5.67
CA TRP A 59 2.13 -11.73 -4.60
C TRP A 59 3.15 -11.60 -3.47
N LEU A 60 4.44 -11.43 -3.81
CA LEU A 60 5.49 -11.20 -2.81
C LEU A 60 5.29 -9.86 -2.08
N GLU A 61 4.91 -8.82 -2.81
CA GLU A 61 4.64 -7.49 -2.24
C GLU A 61 3.44 -7.52 -1.29
N PHE A 62 2.34 -8.20 -1.66
CA PHE A 62 1.15 -8.37 -0.82
C PHE A 62 1.49 -9.05 0.51
N HIS A 63 2.26 -10.13 0.49
CA HIS A 63 2.67 -10.82 1.71
C HIS A 63 3.56 -9.95 2.62
N ARG A 64 4.33 -9.03 2.03
CA ARG A 64 5.24 -8.16 2.78
C ARG A 64 4.52 -6.96 3.40
N HIS A 65 3.58 -6.35 2.69
CA HIS A 65 3.00 -5.05 3.07
C HIS A 65 1.52 -5.10 3.42
N GLN A 66 0.77 -6.09 2.94
CA GLN A 66 -0.66 -6.27 3.20
C GLN A 66 -1.52 -5.02 2.87
N ASP A 67 -1.09 -4.25 1.88
CA ASP A 67 -1.69 -2.97 1.48
C ASP A 67 -2.12 -2.92 0.01
N LEU A 68 -2.18 -4.07 -0.68
CA LEU A 68 -2.64 -4.18 -2.06
C LEU A 68 -4.09 -4.68 -2.13
N LEU A 69 -4.89 -4.05 -3.00
CA LEU A 69 -6.25 -4.44 -3.39
C LEU A 69 -6.31 -4.74 -4.89
#